data_AF-A0A4U0P3J0-F1
#
_entry.id   AF-A0A4U0P3J0-F1
#
_cell.length_a   1.000
_cell.length_b   1.000
_cell.length_c   1.000
_cell.angle_alpha   90.00
_cell.angle_beta   90.00
_cell.angle_gamma   90.00
#
_symmetry.space_group_name_H-M   'P 1'
#
loop_
_entity.id
_entity.type
_entity.pdbx_description
1 polymer ?
#
loop_
_entity_poly.entity_id
_entity_poly.type
_entity_poly.pdbx_seq_one_letter_code
_entity_poly.pdbx_strand_id
1 'polypeptide(L)'
;MCDGRRHRGPGPTPPSSPAPCSSAAPARRLGRQPDCQCLTVEWTYCRPHRGVSPSMSDLLAAAQSPTVEWLESCFGPRTLWRPDQADLPARLEDKETREFLTETGIPAVRLSAIDYDSADLPERGMWEEDPDELFGERYPDDHSPPTRYSYCIGKVSQLHLMVDGDTGAVEIYNPDGWDHAAGYGGYAAPSLRKFIGALGLFTLYEHRFDVADASSAAAALTALDEFTTLLEQLGQDPDESALWEGLLEEIREECEDWEDSDDNGDQEDQAVSVELSDH
;
A
#
# COMPACT_ATOMS: atom_id res chain seq x y z
N MET A 1 -28.38 -66.56 -0.91
CA MET A 1 -29.49 -66.07 -0.05
C MET A 1 -28.80 -65.31 1.08
N CYS A 2 -28.79 -63.98 1.19
CA CYS A 2 -29.79 -62.99 0.84
C CYS A 2 -29.17 -61.81 0.08
N ASP A 3 -29.94 -61.32 -0.89
CA ASP A 3 -29.68 -60.16 -1.74
C ASP A 3 -30.24 -58.91 -1.04
N GLY A 4 -29.52 -57.78 -1.11
CA GLY A 4 -29.78 -56.59 -0.31
C GLY A 4 -29.44 -55.30 -1.05
N ARG A 5 -29.90 -55.17 -2.30
CA ARG A 5 -29.82 -53.92 -3.08
C ARG A 5 -30.67 -52.83 -2.43
N ARG A 6 -30.03 -51.78 -1.91
CA ARG A 6 -30.69 -50.50 -1.60
C ARG A 6 -30.59 -49.59 -2.82
N HIS A 7 -31.74 -49.30 -3.42
CA HIS A 7 -31.90 -48.23 -4.41
C HIS A 7 -31.68 -46.87 -3.73
N ARG A 8 -30.67 -46.11 -4.19
CA ARG A 8 -30.57 -44.67 -3.94
C ARG A 8 -31.47 -43.96 -4.95
N GLY A 9 -32.43 -43.18 -4.45
CA GLY A 9 -33.24 -42.29 -5.28
C GLY A 9 -32.43 -41.09 -5.79
N PRO A 10 -32.88 -40.43 -6.87
CA PRO A 10 -32.21 -39.25 -7.41
C PRO A 10 -32.32 -38.08 -6.42
N GLY A 11 -31.19 -37.47 -6.09
CA GLY A 11 -31.12 -36.26 -5.30
C GLY A 11 -31.63 -35.03 -6.06
N PRO A 12 -32.03 -33.96 -5.36
CA PRO A 12 -32.55 -32.75 -5.96
C PRO A 12 -31.48 -32.03 -6.79
N THR A 13 -31.87 -31.57 -7.97
CA THR A 13 -31.11 -30.68 -8.84
C THR A 13 -30.83 -29.34 -8.15
N PRO A 14 -29.58 -28.81 -8.22
CA PRO A 14 -29.26 -27.48 -7.73
C PRO A 14 -29.92 -26.38 -8.61
N PRO A 15 -30.27 -25.22 -8.03
CA PRO A 15 -30.83 -24.11 -8.79
C PRO A 15 -29.80 -23.50 -9.75
N SER A 16 -30.30 -23.11 -10.92
CA SER A 16 -29.56 -22.54 -12.04
C SER A 16 -28.90 -21.21 -11.67
N SER A 17 -27.62 -21.06 -12.06
CA SER A 17 -26.86 -19.81 -11.98
C SER A 17 -27.56 -18.66 -12.72
N PRO A 18 -27.61 -17.44 -12.15
CA PRO A 18 -28.04 -16.27 -12.89
C PRO A 18 -26.95 -15.82 -13.89
N ALA A 19 -27.43 -15.33 -15.04
CA ALA A 19 -26.62 -14.83 -16.16
C ALA A 19 -25.80 -13.57 -15.79
N PRO A 20 -24.70 -13.28 -16.51
CA PRO A 20 -23.88 -12.11 -16.26
C PRO A 20 -24.61 -10.83 -16.70
N CYS A 21 -24.79 -9.90 -15.76
CA CYS A 21 -25.18 -8.52 -16.07
C CYS A 21 -23.99 -7.80 -16.72
N SER A 22 -24.09 -7.59 -18.03
CA SER A 22 -23.25 -6.64 -18.76
C SER A 22 -23.86 -5.25 -18.62
N SER A 23 -23.15 -4.34 -17.95
CA SER A 23 -23.38 -2.91 -18.09
C SER A 23 -22.08 -2.14 -17.86
N ALA A 24 -21.47 -1.70 -18.95
CA ALA A 24 -20.50 -0.62 -18.94
C ALA A 24 -21.21 0.66 -18.45
N ALA A 25 -20.61 1.33 -17.45
CA ALA A 25 -21.01 2.66 -17.01
C ALA A 25 -19.77 3.59 -17.04
N PRO A 26 -19.94 4.86 -17.45
CA PRO A 26 -18.83 5.76 -17.77
C PRO A 26 -18.20 6.37 -16.52
N ALA A 27 -16.90 6.70 -16.65
CA ALA A 27 -16.13 7.48 -15.70
C ALA A 27 -16.89 8.72 -15.23
N ARG A 28 -17.16 8.80 -13.92
CA ARG A 28 -17.74 9.97 -13.27
C ARG A 28 -16.75 10.55 -12.27
N ARG A 29 -16.53 11.86 -12.41
CA ARG A 29 -15.82 12.75 -11.50
C ARG A 29 -16.17 12.48 -10.03
N LEU A 30 -15.12 12.50 -9.19
CA LEU A 30 -15.15 12.47 -7.73
C LEU A 30 -16.04 13.61 -7.19
N GLY A 31 -17.27 13.25 -6.83
CA GLY A 31 -18.16 14.08 -6.03
C GLY A 31 -18.17 13.57 -4.60
N ARG A 32 -17.73 14.41 -3.65
CA ARG A 32 -17.80 14.19 -2.20
C ARG A 32 -19.14 13.58 -1.77
N GLN A 33 -19.09 12.40 -1.16
CA GLN A 33 -20.22 11.81 -0.44
C GLN A 33 -20.10 12.16 1.06
N PRO A 34 -21.18 12.56 1.75
CA PRO A 34 -21.14 12.93 3.16
C PRO A 34 -21.44 11.75 4.11
N ASP A 35 -20.84 11.85 5.30
CA ASP A 35 -21.23 11.27 6.59
C ASP A 35 -21.02 9.77 6.85
N CYS A 36 -19.75 9.37 6.93
CA CYS A 36 -19.29 8.48 8.01
C CYS A 36 -18.42 9.31 8.97
N GLN A 37 -18.88 9.51 10.20
CA GLN A 37 -18.10 10.16 11.26
C GLN A 37 -17.00 9.21 11.79
N CYS A 38 -16.07 8.84 10.92
CA CYS A 38 -14.72 8.53 11.37
C CYS A 38 -14.10 9.88 11.72
N LEU A 39 -13.55 10.02 12.92
CA LEU A 39 -12.76 11.19 13.30
C LEU A 39 -11.61 11.34 12.29
N THR A 40 -11.79 12.13 11.24
CA THR A 40 -10.70 12.69 10.46
C THR A 40 -9.96 13.61 11.42
N VAL A 41 -8.97 13.05 12.11
CA VAL A 41 -7.94 13.86 12.72
C VAL A 41 -7.19 14.45 11.52
N GLU A 42 -7.55 15.66 11.12
CA GLU A 42 -6.68 16.49 10.29
C GLU A 42 -5.41 16.69 11.12
N TRP A 43 -4.43 15.82 10.91
CA TRP A 43 -3.11 15.99 11.47
C TRP A 43 -2.51 17.20 10.78
N THR A 44 -2.66 18.36 11.40
CA THR A 44 -1.76 19.48 11.12
C THR A 44 -0.39 18.97 11.51
N TYR A 45 0.40 18.54 10.52
CA TYR A 45 1.80 18.12 10.72
C TYR A 45 2.44 19.12 11.69
N CYS A 46 2.85 18.66 12.86
CA CYS A 46 3.65 19.45 13.77
C CYS A 46 5.01 19.63 13.09
N ARG A 47 5.08 20.64 12.22
CA ARG A 47 6.27 21.05 11.48
C ARG A 47 7.41 21.14 12.50
N PRO A 48 8.51 20.39 12.35
CA PRO A 48 9.55 20.35 13.36
C PRO A 48 10.00 21.78 13.69
N HIS A 49 9.95 22.12 14.98
CA HIS A 49 10.43 23.38 15.52
C HIS A 49 11.86 23.62 15.04
N ARG A 50 12.12 24.73 14.30
CA ARG A 50 13.43 25.27 13.84
C ARG A 50 14.67 24.62 14.48
N GLY A 51 14.94 23.38 14.09
CA GLY A 51 16.12 22.61 14.41
C GLY A 51 16.86 22.34 13.12
N VAL A 52 18.10 21.91 13.22
CA VAL A 52 18.87 21.45 12.06
C VAL A 52 18.07 20.35 11.36
N SER A 53 17.75 20.54 10.08
CA SER A 53 17.12 19.48 9.27
C SER A 53 18.03 18.25 9.29
N PRO A 54 17.49 17.05 9.56
CA PRO A 54 18.31 15.84 9.56
C PRO A 54 18.98 15.66 8.20
N SER A 55 20.23 15.19 8.20
CA SER A 55 20.91 14.86 6.95
C SER A 55 20.32 13.58 6.35
N MET A 56 20.53 13.34 5.06
CA MET A 56 20.12 12.10 4.39
C MET A 56 20.71 10.86 5.08
N SER A 57 21.95 10.94 5.58
CA SER A 57 22.56 9.86 6.36
C SER A 57 21.89 9.62 7.70
N ASP A 58 21.42 10.67 8.38
CA ASP A 58 20.66 10.54 9.63
C ASP A 58 19.29 9.89 9.37
N LEU A 59 18.62 10.30 8.29
CA LEU A 59 17.35 9.71 7.86
C LEU A 59 17.49 8.23 7.52
N LEU A 60 18.53 7.87 6.76
CA LEU A 60 18.82 6.48 6.43
C LEU A 60 19.09 5.65 7.68
N ALA A 61 19.93 6.13 8.60
CA ALA A 61 20.25 5.41 9.83
C ALA A 61 18.99 5.18 10.68
N ALA A 62 18.11 6.16 10.78
CA ALA A 62 16.83 6.04 11.47
C ALA A 62 15.91 5.02 10.79
N ALA A 63 15.81 5.04 9.46
CA ALA A 63 14.98 4.10 8.71
C ALA A 63 15.53 2.65 8.72
N GLN A 64 16.86 2.47 8.79
CA GLN A 64 17.50 1.17 8.92
C GLN A 64 17.28 0.54 10.29
N SER A 65 17.08 1.34 11.34
CA SER A 65 16.82 0.89 12.69
C SER A 65 15.73 1.73 13.35
N PRO A 66 14.46 1.59 12.89
CA PRO A 66 13.38 2.41 13.37
C PRO A 66 13.17 2.22 14.87
N THR A 67 13.18 3.32 15.62
CA THR A 67 12.78 3.34 17.03
C THR A 67 11.33 3.77 17.17
N VAL A 68 10.75 3.49 18.34
CA VAL A 68 9.40 3.96 18.69
C VAL A 68 9.31 5.47 18.54
N GLU A 69 10.29 6.22 19.08
CA GLU A 69 10.28 7.68 19.05
C GLU A 69 10.36 8.23 17.62
N TRP A 70 11.16 7.61 16.76
CA TRP A 70 11.28 8.03 15.37
C TRP A 70 9.99 7.75 14.60
N LEU A 71 9.40 6.57 14.73
CA LEU A 71 8.13 6.24 14.09
C LEU A 71 6.99 7.12 14.61
N GLU A 72 6.90 7.36 15.92
CA GLU A 72 5.89 8.28 16.46
C GLU A 72 6.09 9.73 16.01
N SER A 73 7.33 10.13 15.68
CA SER A 73 7.59 11.44 15.06
C SER A 73 7.13 11.51 13.61
N CYS A 74 7.09 10.38 12.90
CA CYS A 74 6.62 10.28 11.52
C CYS A 74 5.09 10.17 11.44
N PHE A 75 4.51 9.25 12.23
CA PHE A 75 3.09 8.87 12.13
C PHE A 75 2.19 9.52 13.19
N GLY A 76 2.78 10.14 14.21
CA GLY A 76 2.08 10.71 15.36
C GLY A 76 2.17 9.86 16.63
N PRO A 77 2.00 10.46 17.81
CA PRO A 77 2.20 9.79 19.09
C PRO A 77 1.13 8.73 19.35
N ARG A 78 1.55 7.59 19.93
CA ARG A 78 0.68 6.46 20.30
C ARG A 78 -0.07 5.83 19.12
N THR A 79 0.51 5.90 17.93
CA THR A 79 -0.04 5.26 16.72
C THR A 79 0.50 3.86 16.49
N LEU A 80 1.52 3.43 17.23
CA LEU A 80 2.14 2.12 17.03
C LEU A 80 1.33 1.00 17.69
N TRP A 81 0.96 0.01 16.89
CA TRP A 81 0.50 -1.28 17.37
C TRP A 81 1.71 -2.15 17.73
N ARG A 82 1.76 -2.55 19.00
CA ARG A 82 2.81 -3.38 19.60
C ARG A 82 2.16 -4.52 20.38
N PRO A 83 1.95 -5.69 19.77
CA PRO A 83 1.41 -6.84 20.49
C PRO A 83 2.42 -7.36 21.52
N ASP A 84 1.94 -8.00 22.58
CA ASP A 84 2.81 -8.77 23.47
C ASP A 84 3.28 -10.05 22.76
N GLN A 85 4.41 -10.61 23.20
CA GLN A 85 4.97 -11.85 22.64
C GLN A 85 3.97 -13.01 22.64
N ALA A 86 3.04 -13.04 23.61
CA ALA A 86 2.01 -14.07 23.74
C ALA A 86 0.84 -13.89 22.76
N ASP A 87 0.65 -12.68 22.24
CA ASP A 87 -0.41 -12.36 21.28
C ASP A 87 0.05 -12.55 19.83
N LEU A 88 1.36 -12.67 19.61
CA LEU A 88 1.91 -12.96 18.28
C LEU A 88 1.58 -14.41 17.83
N PRO A 89 1.18 -14.62 16.56
CA PRO A 89 0.93 -15.95 16.02
C PRO A 89 2.10 -16.90 16.25
N ALA A 90 1.82 -18.13 16.65
CA ALA A 90 2.87 -19.11 16.98
C ALA A 90 3.72 -19.51 15.76
N ARG A 91 3.15 -19.40 14.56
CA ARG A 91 3.78 -19.75 13.27
C ARG A 91 4.45 -18.57 12.57
N LEU A 92 4.53 -17.41 13.22
CA LEU A 92 5.43 -16.33 12.80
C LEU A 92 6.82 -16.69 13.33
N GLU A 93 7.60 -17.44 12.56
CA GLU A 93 8.88 -18.01 12.99
C GLU A 93 10.07 -17.07 12.80
N ASP A 94 9.96 -16.09 11.89
CA ASP A 94 11.00 -15.09 11.69
C ASP A 94 11.26 -14.28 12.97
N LYS A 95 12.47 -14.40 13.50
CA LYS A 95 12.84 -13.82 14.80
C LYS A 95 12.93 -12.30 14.72
N GLU A 96 13.43 -11.75 13.62
CA GLU A 96 13.60 -10.31 13.46
C GLU A 96 12.25 -9.61 13.44
N THR A 97 11.27 -10.17 12.75
CA THR A 97 9.89 -9.68 12.70
C THR A 97 9.23 -9.72 14.07
N ARG A 98 9.38 -10.82 14.82
CA ARG A 98 8.82 -10.92 16.19
C ARG A 98 9.43 -9.90 17.14
N GLU A 99 10.75 -9.76 17.14
CA GLU A 99 11.48 -8.78 17.95
C GLU A 99 11.03 -7.37 17.58
N PHE A 100 10.97 -7.05 16.29
CA PHE A 100 10.52 -5.75 15.81
C PHE A 100 9.07 -5.44 16.24
N LEU A 101 8.14 -6.38 16.11
CA LEU A 101 6.73 -6.17 16.51
C LEU A 101 6.57 -5.93 18.02
N THR A 102 7.34 -6.64 18.85
CA THR A 102 7.21 -6.54 20.32
C THR A 102 7.98 -5.36 20.90
N GLU A 103 9.11 -4.97 20.32
CA GLU A 103 9.94 -3.86 20.83
C GLU A 103 9.54 -2.51 20.22
N THR A 104 9.31 -2.47 18.91
CA THR A 104 9.05 -1.24 18.15
C THR A 104 7.59 -1.15 17.68
N GLY A 105 7.05 -2.22 17.11
CA GLY A 105 5.71 -2.26 16.51
C GLY A 105 5.62 -1.68 15.11
N ILE A 106 4.40 -1.63 14.61
CA ILE A 106 4.07 -1.04 13.30
C ILE A 106 3.02 0.06 13.47
N PRO A 107 3.07 1.12 12.65
CA PRO A 107 2.06 2.17 12.71
C PRO A 107 0.69 1.60 12.33
N ALA A 108 -0.31 1.83 13.18
CA ALA A 108 -1.73 1.53 12.93
C ALA A 108 -2.44 2.81 12.49
N VAL A 109 -2.29 3.15 11.22
CA VAL A 109 -2.67 4.46 10.67
C VAL A 109 -3.32 4.31 9.30
N ARG A 110 -3.86 5.43 8.81
CA ARG A 110 -4.24 5.61 7.40
C ARG A 110 -3.35 6.67 6.79
N LEU A 111 -2.72 6.36 5.65
CA LEU A 111 -1.93 7.31 4.86
C LEU A 111 -2.62 7.49 3.52
N SER A 112 -3.32 8.61 3.36
CA SER A 112 -4.12 8.87 2.15
C SER A 112 -3.28 9.00 0.89
N ALA A 113 -2.04 9.50 0.99
CA ALA A 113 -1.18 9.71 -0.18
C ALA A 113 -0.79 8.41 -0.91
N ILE A 114 -0.87 7.26 -0.24
CA ILE A 114 -0.56 5.96 -0.85
C ILE A 114 -1.68 4.93 -0.63
N ASP A 115 -2.87 5.41 -0.24
CA ASP A 115 -4.01 4.60 0.18
C ASP A 115 -3.63 3.42 1.11
N TYR A 116 -2.70 3.67 2.05
CA TYR A 116 -2.27 2.67 3.03
C TYR A 116 -3.21 2.68 4.23
N ASP A 117 -3.70 1.50 4.64
CA ASP A 117 -4.54 1.35 5.83
C ASP A 117 -4.12 0.14 6.67
N SER A 118 -3.70 0.43 7.91
CA SER A 118 -3.41 -0.55 8.96
C SER A 118 -4.12 -0.21 10.27
N ALA A 119 -5.09 0.71 10.24
CA ALA A 119 -5.74 1.25 11.44
C ALA A 119 -6.53 0.20 12.23
N ASP A 120 -6.93 -0.89 11.58
CA ASP A 120 -7.69 -1.99 12.19
C ASP A 120 -6.81 -2.96 13.00
N LEU A 121 -5.47 -2.89 12.89
CA LEU A 121 -4.55 -3.81 13.58
C LEU A 121 -4.75 -3.90 15.10
N PRO A 122 -4.94 -2.80 15.85
CA PRO A 122 -5.12 -2.89 17.30
C PRO A 122 -6.38 -3.64 17.73
N GLU A 123 -7.44 -3.62 16.89
CA GLU A 123 -8.70 -4.29 17.18
C GLU A 123 -8.70 -5.74 16.68
N ARG A 124 -8.14 -5.97 15.48
CA ARG A 124 -8.28 -7.25 14.77
C ARG A 124 -7.03 -8.12 14.86
N GLY A 125 -5.88 -7.53 15.19
CA GLY A 125 -4.58 -8.17 15.04
C GLY A 125 -4.25 -8.45 13.58
N MET A 126 -3.21 -9.26 13.38
CA MET A 126 -2.89 -9.79 12.06
C MET A 126 -3.85 -10.94 11.72
N TRP A 127 -4.30 -10.98 10.48
CA TRP A 127 -5.00 -12.15 9.94
C TRP A 127 -3.99 -13.09 9.27
N GLU A 128 -4.11 -14.39 9.54
CA GLU A 128 -3.23 -15.44 9.03
C GLU A 128 -3.84 -16.16 7.82
N GLU A 129 -3.02 -16.55 6.85
CA GLU A 129 -3.47 -17.32 5.68
C GLU A 129 -2.35 -18.18 5.09
N ASP A 130 -2.70 -19.17 4.25
CA ASP A 130 -1.74 -20.03 3.56
C ASP A 130 -1.14 -19.33 2.33
N PRO A 131 0.15 -18.93 2.33
CA PRO A 131 0.75 -18.29 1.18
C PRO A 131 0.78 -19.20 -0.06
N ASP A 132 0.83 -20.52 0.09
CA ASP A 132 0.83 -21.43 -1.06
C ASP A 132 -0.51 -21.36 -1.81
N GLU A 133 -1.61 -21.13 -1.08
CA GLU A 133 -2.94 -20.93 -1.66
C GLU A 133 -3.11 -19.50 -2.20
N LEU A 134 -2.62 -18.49 -1.48
CA LEU A 134 -2.69 -17.08 -1.90
C LEU A 134 -1.92 -16.81 -3.20
N PHE A 135 -0.72 -17.38 -3.32
CA PHE A 135 0.23 -17.09 -4.39
C PHE A 135 0.29 -18.18 -5.45
N GLY A 136 -0.59 -19.18 -5.36
CA GLY A 136 -0.85 -20.14 -6.41
C GLY A 136 0.16 -21.27 -6.54
N GLU A 137 0.97 -21.52 -5.51
CA GLU A 137 1.81 -22.72 -5.41
C GLU A 137 0.96 -23.99 -5.15
N ARG A 138 -0.27 -23.81 -4.66
CA ARG A 138 -1.23 -24.88 -4.34
C ARG A 138 -2.59 -24.59 -4.97
N TYR A 139 -3.26 -25.64 -5.45
CA TYR A 139 -4.61 -25.50 -6.03
C TYR A 139 -5.65 -25.20 -4.94
N PRO A 140 -6.71 -24.41 -5.23
CA PRO A 140 -7.76 -24.09 -4.26
C PRO A 140 -8.56 -25.28 -3.72
N ASP A 141 -8.54 -26.43 -4.40
CA ASP A 141 -9.20 -27.67 -3.96
C ASP A 141 -8.28 -28.63 -3.20
N ASP A 142 -7.00 -28.26 -3.03
CA ASP A 142 -6.13 -28.95 -2.09
C ASP A 142 -6.56 -28.57 -0.67
N HIS A 143 -6.75 -29.57 0.17
CA HIS A 143 -7.14 -29.42 1.57
C HIS A 143 -6.04 -29.90 2.52
N SER A 144 -4.83 -30.06 2.00
CA SER A 144 -3.64 -30.32 2.82
C SER A 144 -3.42 -29.15 3.79
N PRO A 145 -3.04 -29.41 5.05
CA PRO A 145 -2.75 -28.34 6.00
C PRO A 145 -1.62 -27.43 5.48
N PRO A 146 -1.69 -26.11 5.72
CA PRO A 146 -0.61 -25.19 5.34
C PRO A 146 0.71 -25.59 6.01
N THR A 147 1.81 -25.50 5.26
CA THR A 147 3.15 -25.80 5.80
C THR A 147 3.86 -24.55 6.33
N ARG A 148 3.46 -23.38 5.85
CA ARG A 148 3.88 -22.04 6.28
C ARG A 148 2.65 -21.12 6.32
N TYR A 149 2.82 -19.93 6.87
CA TYR A 149 1.74 -18.95 7.01
C TYR A 149 2.24 -17.56 6.65
N SER A 150 1.35 -16.74 6.11
CA SER A 150 1.55 -15.31 5.91
C SER A 150 0.56 -14.50 6.73
N TYR A 151 0.94 -13.30 7.12
CA TYR A 151 0.18 -12.47 8.06
C TYR A 151 -0.10 -11.09 7.49
N CYS A 152 -1.37 -10.75 7.35
CA CYS A 152 -1.78 -9.44 6.84
C CYS A 152 -1.49 -8.35 7.89
N ILE A 153 -0.72 -7.33 7.48
CA ILE A 153 -0.34 -6.18 8.32
C ILE A 153 -1.03 -4.88 7.92
N GLY A 154 -1.81 -4.89 6.84
CA GLY A 154 -2.46 -3.70 6.31
C GLY A 154 -2.76 -3.85 4.83
N LYS A 155 -3.18 -2.75 4.22
CA LYS A 155 -3.54 -2.69 2.80
C LYS A 155 -2.91 -1.49 2.15
N VAL A 156 -2.70 -1.57 0.84
CA VAL A 156 -2.44 -0.45 -0.05
C VAL A 156 -3.47 -0.55 -1.17
N SER A 157 -4.31 0.47 -1.30
CA SER A 157 -5.51 0.37 -2.13
C SER A 157 -6.37 -0.85 -1.73
N GLN A 158 -6.66 -1.75 -2.67
CA GLN A 158 -7.39 -3.00 -2.39
C GLN A 158 -6.45 -4.21 -2.17
N LEU A 159 -5.13 -4.00 -2.25
CA LEU A 159 -4.13 -5.04 -2.12
C LEU A 159 -3.75 -5.21 -0.65
N HIS A 160 -3.48 -6.45 -0.24
CA HIS A 160 -3.10 -6.76 1.14
C HIS A 160 -1.59 -6.90 1.25
N LEU A 161 -1.01 -6.30 2.28
CA LEU A 161 0.40 -6.46 2.60
C LEU A 161 0.55 -7.65 3.55
N MET A 162 1.24 -8.68 3.09
CA MET A 162 1.38 -9.96 3.75
C MET A 162 2.83 -10.15 4.20
N VAL A 163 3.05 -10.39 5.49
CA VAL A 163 4.35 -10.76 6.03
C VAL A 163 4.49 -12.28 5.99
N ASP A 164 5.48 -12.78 5.26
CA ASP A 164 5.82 -14.20 5.26
C ASP A 164 6.33 -14.62 6.64
N GLY A 165 5.72 -15.66 7.21
CA GLY A 165 5.98 -16.10 8.57
C GLY A 165 7.38 -16.63 8.82
N ASP A 166 8.04 -17.15 7.79
CA ASP A 166 9.33 -17.84 7.90
C ASP A 166 10.51 -16.88 7.65
N THR A 167 10.31 -15.92 6.74
CA THR A 167 11.35 -15.01 6.25
C THR A 167 11.18 -13.57 6.73
N GLY A 168 9.97 -13.17 7.13
CA GLY A 168 9.64 -11.79 7.49
C GLY A 168 9.52 -10.84 6.31
N ALA A 169 9.68 -11.33 5.07
CA ALA A 169 9.49 -10.55 3.85
C ALA A 169 8.05 -10.05 3.72
N VAL A 170 7.87 -8.91 3.06
CA VAL A 170 6.55 -8.34 2.79
C VAL A 170 6.23 -8.52 1.31
N GLU A 171 5.13 -9.22 1.06
CA GLU A 171 4.59 -9.51 -0.27
C GLU A 171 3.19 -8.92 -0.40
N ILE A 172 2.77 -8.70 -1.64
CA ILE A 172 1.47 -8.12 -1.97
C ILE A 172 0.54 -9.25 -2.39
N TYR A 173 -0.61 -9.34 -1.74
CA TYR A 173 -1.70 -10.21 -2.13
C TYR A 173 -2.84 -9.41 -2.79
N ASN A 174 -3.14 -9.77 -4.04
CA ASN A 174 -4.29 -9.29 -4.78
C ASN A 174 -5.49 -10.22 -4.58
N PRO A 175 -6.54 -9.81 -3.85
CA PRO A 175 -7.70 -10.64 -3.58
C PRO A 175 -8.51 -11.00 -4.84
N ASP A 176 -8.42 -10.20 -5.92
CA ASP A 176 -9.13 -10.46 -7.17
C ASP A 176 -8.55 -11.65 -7.94
N GLY A 177 -7.35 -12.14 -7.57
CA GLY A 177 -6.70 -13.29 -8.20
C GLY A 177 -6.91 -14.63 -7.48
N TRP A 178 -7.63 -14.65 -6.35
CA TRP A 178 -7.73 -15.83 -5.47
C TRP A 178 -8.35 -17.06 -6.13
N ASP A 179 -9.45 -16.88 -6.88
CA ASP A 179 -10.18 -17.98 -7.51
C ASP A 179 -9.43 -18.64 -8.69
N HIS A 180 -8.27 -18.10 -9.04
CA HIS A 180 -7.43 -18.53 -10.14
C HIS A 180 -5.99 -18.87 -9.73
N ALA A 181 -5.71 -18.96 -8.42
CA ALA A 181 -4.33 -19.17 -7.94
C ALA A 181 -3.37 -18.10 -8.51
N ALA A 182 -3.86 -16.86 -8.63
CA ALA A 182 -3.19 -15.73 -9.25
C ALA A 182 -3.19 -14.50 -8.32
N GLY A 183 -3.24 -14.74 -7.01
CA GLY A 183 -3.28 -13.68 -6.00
C GLY A 183 -1.95 -13.00 -5.73
N TYR A 184 -0.84 -13.45 -6.34
CA TYR A 184 0.45 -12.79 -6.17
C TYR A 184 0.47 -11.42 -6.86
N GLY A 185 0.51 -10.36 -6.05
CA GLY A 185 0.55 -8.96 -6.48
C GLY A 185 1.97 -8.39 -6.57
N GLY A 186 2.98 -9.19 -6.24
CA GLY A 186 4.39 -8.77 -6.29
C GLY A 186 5.05 -8.68 -4.92
N TYR A 187 6.34 -8.40 -4.95
CA TYR A 187 7.17 -8.18 -3.77
C TYR A 187 7.06 -6.73 -3.30
N ALA A 188 7.09 -6.48 -2.00
CA ALA A 188 7.09 -5.12 -1.45
C ALA A 188 8.39 -4.77 -0.72
N ALA A 189 8.90 -5.67 0.13
CA ALA A 189 10.08 -5.41 0.94
C ALA A 189 10.75 -6.70 1.45
N PRO A 190 12.06 -6.68 1.75
CA PRO A 190 12.77 -7.89 2.18
C PRO A 190 12.54 -8.24 3.65
N SER A 191 12.04 -7.29 4.44
CA SER A 191 11.65 -7.52 5.84
C SER A 191 10.64 -6.49 6.31
N LEU A 192 9.83 -6.86 7.31
CA LEU A 192 8.88 -5.94 7.95
C LEU A 192 9.56 -4.66 8.44
N ARG A 193 10.71 -4.79 9.12
CA ARG A 193 11.46 -3.63 9.65
C ARG A 193 11.79 -2.63 8.55
N LYS A 194 12.33 -3.11 7.44
CA LYS A 194 12.74 -2.24 6.32
C LYS A 194 11.52 -1.63 5.63
N PHE A 195 10.42 -2.39 5.48
CA PHE A 195 9.15 -1.86 4.98
C PHE A 195 8.66 -0.67 5.81
N ILE A 196 8.62 -0.82 7.14
CA ILE A 196 8.19 0.25 8.04
C ILE A 196 9.17 1.43 8.05
N GLY A 197 10.47 1.17 7.94
CA GLY A 197 11.48 2.20 7.72
C GLY A 197 11.23 3.03 6.45
N ALA A 198 10.92 2.35 5.34
CA ALA A 198 10.59 2.99 4.07
C ALA A 198 9.29 3.82 4.15
N LEU A 199 8.24 3.30 4.80
CA LEU A 199 7.02 4.08 5.07
C LEU A 199 7.31 5.34 5.92
N GLY A 200 8.16 5.22 6.94
CA GLY A 200 8.57 6.37 7.75
C GLY A 200 9.27 7.43 6.89
N LEU A 201 10.20 7.04 6.03
CA LEU A 201 10.83 7.95 5.06
C LEU A 201 9.81 8.60 4.13
N PHE A 202 8.86 7.82 3.60
CA PHE A 202 7.81 8.33 2.73
C PHE A 202 7.02 9.45 3.41
N THR A 203 6.56 9.26 4.65
CA THR A 203 5.80 10.31 5.37
C THR A 203 6.59 11.60 5.63
N LEU A 204 7.93 11.53 5.66
CA LEU A 204 8.80 12.69 5.77
C LEU A 204 8.97 13.40 4.42
N TYR A 205 8.85 12.67 3.31
CA TYR A 205 9.01 13.18 1.94
C TYR A 205 7.69 13.59 1.28
N GLU A 206 6.54 13.05 1.69
CA GLU A 206 5.23 13.25 1.06
C GLU A 206 4.94 14.70 0.67
N HIS A 207 5.12 15.65 1.60
CA HIS A 207 4.89 17.06 1.36
C HIS A 207 5.81 17.72 0.33
N ARG A 208 6.92 17.07 -0.04
CA ARG A 208 7.86 17.51 -1.08
C ARG A 208 7.43 17.05 -2.47
N PHE A 209 6.46 16.14 -2.56
CA PHE A 209 5.87 15.68 -3.81
C PHE A 209 4.64 16.49 -4.23
N ASP A 210 4.20 17.47 -3.41
CA ASP A 210 3.05 18.32 -3.73
C ASP A 210 3.39 19.29 -4.88
N VAL A 211 2.75 19.10 -6.04
CA VAL A 211 2.97 19.89 -7.27
C VAL A 211 1.82 20.88 -7.47
N ALA A 212 2.16 22.18 -7.47
CA ALA A 212 1.22 23.28 -7.71
C ALA A 212 1.53 24.10 -8.98
N ASP A 213 2.77 24.04 -9.46
CA ASP A 213 3.31 24.72 -10.64
C ASP A 213 4.60 24.02 -11.14
N ALA A 214 5.11 24.42 -12.31
CA ALA A 214 6.32 23.83 -12.90
C ALA A 214 7.57 23.94 -12.01
N SER A 215 7.71 24.99 -11.19
CA SER A 215 8.84 25.10 -10.26
C SER A 215 8.74 24.09 -9.13
N SER A 216 7.54 23.81 -8.65
CA SER A 216 7.29 22.75 -7.66
C SER A 216 7.44 21.35 -8.26
N ALA A 217 7.12 21.15 -9.54
CA ALA A 217 7.34 19.88 -10.24
C ALA A 217 8.83 19.50 -10.27
N ALA A 218 9.70 20.42 -10.67
CA ALA A 218 11.15 20.18 -10.67
C ALA A 218 11.72 19.89 -9.27
N ALA A 219 11.18 20.54 -8.24
CA ALA A 219 11.55 20.28 -6.84
C ALA A 219 11.06 18.92 -6.35
N ALA A 220 9.85 18.51 -6.77
CA ALA A 220 9.27 17.20 -6.48
C ALA A 220 10.07 16.07 -7.14
N LEU A 221 10.47 16.20 -8.41
CA LEU A 221 11.36 15.25 -9.08
C LEU A 221 12.70 15.10 -8.36
N THR A 222 13.30 16.22 -7.92
CA THR A 222 14.53 16.17 -7.12
C THR A 222 14.32 15.43 -5.80
N ALA A 223 13.19 15.67 -5.11
CA ALA A 223 12.85 14.96 -3.88
C ALA A 223 12.59 13.47 -4.12
N LEU A 224 12.00 13.12 -5.27
CA LEU A 224 11.71 11.76 -5.68
C LEU A 224 13.02 10.99 -5.88
N ASP A 225 13.99 11.56 -6.60
CA ASP A 225 15.31 10.93 -6.82
C ASP A 225 16.08 10.73 -5.49
N GLU A 226 16.00 11.69 -4.58
CA GLU A 226 16.56 11.56 -3.22
C GLU A 226 15.88 10.41 -2.44
N PHE A 227 14.55 10.32 -2.51
CA PHE A 227 13.79 9.27 -1.84
C PHE A 227 14.09 7.88 -2.42
N THR A 228 14.12 7.75 -3.74
CA THR A 228 14.52 6.51 -4.45
C THR A 228 15.91 6.06 -4.01
N THR A 229 16.88 6.99 -3.95
CA THR A 229 18.23 6.70 -3.45
C THR A 229 18.21 6.18 -2.01
N LEU A 230 17.36 6.73 -1.14
CA LEU A 230 17.22 6.24 0.24
C LEU A 230 16.62 4.82 0.29
N LEU A 231 15.62 4.52 -0.54
CA LEU A 231 15.02 3.19 -0.63
C LEU A 231 16.05 2.13 -1.08
N GLU A 232 16.85 2.44 -2.10
CA GLU A 232 17.95 1.59 -2.54
C GLU A 232 18.98 1.34 -1.42
N GLN A 233 19.38 2.38 -0.69
CA GLN A 233 20.33 2.27 0.42
C GLN A 233 19.74 1.54 1.64
N LEU A 234 18.41 1.57 1.80
CA LEU A 234 17.69 0.73 2.77
C LEU A 234 17.58 -0.73 2.30
N GLY A 235 17.88 -0.98 1.02
CA GLY A 235 17.82 -2.28 0.35
C GLY A 235 16.38 -2.71 0.07
N GLN A 236 15.50 -1.79 -0.34
CA GLN A 236 14.14 -2.09 -0.81
C GLN A 236 14.11 -2.59 -2.26
N ASP A 237 15.12 -2.23 -3.06
CA ASP A 237 15.16 -2.43 -4.52
C ASP A 237 13.85 -1.96 -5.20
N PRO A 238 13.69 -0.65 -5.43
CA PRO A 238 12.43 -0.09 -5.95
C PRO A 238 11.98 -0.70 -7.27
N ASP A 239 12.93 -1.09 -8.14
CA ASP A 239 12.64 -1.69 -9.45
C ASP A 239 12.12 -3.14 -9.34
N GLU A 240 12.42 -3.84 -8.25
CA GLU A 240 11.90 -5.18 -7.97
C GLU A 240 10.66 -5.16 -7.06
N SER A 241 10.36 -4.02 -6.43
CA SER A 241 9.23 -3.84 -5.53
C SER A 241 8.02 -3.29 -6.27
N ALA A 242 7.02 -4.14 -6.50
CA ALA A 242 5.78 -3.75 -7.16
C ALA A 242 5.04 -2.59 -6.46
N LEU A 243 5.25 -2.43 -5.14
CA LEU A 243 4.72 -1.29 -4.40
C LEU A 243 5.48 0.00 -4.73
N TRP A 244 6.81 -0.02 -4.60
CA TRP A 244 7.61 1.19 -4.75
C TRP A 244 7.73 1.60 -6.22
N GLU A 245 7.88 0.66 -7.15
CA GLU A 245 7.87 0.91 -8.59
C GLU A 245 6.61 1.68 -8.99
N GLY A 246 5.43 1.13 -8.67
CA GLY A 246 4.15 1.74 -9.04
C GLY A 246 3.94 3.11 -8.41
N LEU A 247 4.29 3.28 -7.14
CA LEU A 247 4.17 4.57 -6.45
C LEU A 247 5.12 5.63 -7.02
N LEU A 248 6.38 5.26 -7.29
CA LEU A 248 7.37 6.19 -7.83
C LEU A 248 7.05 6.57 -9.27
N GLU A 249 6.52 5.65 -10.08
CA GLU A 249 6.03 5.91 -11.43
C GLU A 249 4.85 6.88 -11.40
N GLU A 250 3.84 6.65 -10.55
CA GLU A 250 2.66 7.53 -10.43
C GLU A 250 3.06 8.97 -10.07
N ILE A 251 3.93 9.16 -9.07
CA ILE A 251 4.41 10.50 -8.68
C ILE A 251 5.21 11.16 -9.81
N ARG A 252 6.02 10.37 -10.53
CA ARG A 252 6.83 10.87 -11.64
C ARG A 252 5.96 11.34 -12.81
N GLU A 253 4.98 10.54 -13.21
CA GLU A 253 4.00 10.90 -14.26
C GLU A 253 3.25 12.19 -13.90
N GLU A 254 2.78 12.31 -12.65
CA GLU A 254 2.12 13.54 -12.19
C GLU A 254 3.03 14.76 -12.30
N CYS A 255 4.33 14.63 -12.00
CA CYS A 255 5.28 15.74 -12.12
C CYS A 255 5.56 16.13 -13.59
N GLU A 256 5.71 15.14 -14.48
CA GLU A 256 6.03 15.35 -15.90
C GLU A 256 4.87 16.00 -16.67
N ASP A 257 3.61 15.65 -16.33
CA ASP A 257 2.41 16.23 -16.93
C ASP A 257 2.32 17.77 -16.77
N TRP A 258 2.94 18.33 -15.73
CA TRP A 258 2.98 19.79 -15.53
C TRP A 258 3.98 20.49 -16.45
N GLU A 259 5.10 19.85 -16.80
CA GLU A 259 6.13 20.46 -17.66
C GLU A 259 5.61 20.68 -19.09
N ASP A 260 4.76 19.77 -19.57
CA ASP A 260 4.15 19.84 -20.91
C ASP A 260 2.99 20.85 -21.02
N SER A 261 2.44 21.28 -19.88
CA SER A 261 1.28 22.17 -19.84
C SER A 261 1.63 23.64 -20.14
N ASP A 262 2.86 24.07 -19.85
CA ASP A 262 3.32 25.46 -20.03
C ASP A 262 3.69 25.78 -21.50
N ASP A 263 3.98 24.79 -22.36
CA ASP A 263 4.35 25.04 -23.77
C ASP A 263 3.13 25.26 -24.69
N ASN A 264 1.91 24.98 -24.21
CA ASN A 264 0.68 25.15 -24.99
C ASN A 264 -0.03 26.51 -24.77
N GLY A 265 0.52 27.41 -23.94
CA GLY A 265 -0.13 28.65 -23.52
C GLY A 265 0.00 29.87 -24.45
N ASP A 266 0.90 29.85 -25.44
CA ASP A 266 1.26 31.06 -26.22
C ASP A 266 0.63 31.14 -27.63
N GLN A 267 -0.45 30.40 -27.92
CA GLN A 267 -1.07 30.38 -29.26
C GLN A 267 -2.56 30.76 -29.33
N GLU A 268 -3.06 31.69 -28.52
CA GLU A 268 -4.39 32.31 -28.77
C GLU A 268 -4.39 33.84 -28.65
N ASP A 269 -3.37 34.52 -29.19
CA ASP A 269 -3.49 35.91 -29.68
C ASP A 269 -3.57 35.91 -31.22
N GLN A 270 -4.45 35.08 -31.79
CA GLN A 270 -4.91 35.31 -33.16
C GLN A 270 -5.85 36.51 -33.16
N ALA A 271 -5.27 37.65 -33.51
CA ALA A 271 -5.92 38.89 -33.86
C ALA A 271 -7.19 38.64 -34.70
N VAL A 272 -8.35 38.69 -34.05
CA VAL A 272 -9.62 38.94 -34.73
C VAL A 272 -9.60 40.43 -35.10
N SER A 273 -8.93 40.75 -36.20
CA SER A 273 -9.11 42.00 -36.91
C SER A 273 -10.56 42.05 -37.39
N VAL A 274 -11.46 42.60 -36.57
CA VAL A 274 -12.80 42.99 -36.99
C VAL A 274 -12.63 44.20 -37.92
N GLU A 275 -12.63 43.97 -39.23
CA GLU A 275 -12.83 45.05 -40.20
C GLU A 275 -14.24 45.63 -40.02
N LEU A 276 -14.33 46.70 -39.23
CA LEU A 276 -15.47 47.62 -39.21
C LEU A 276 -15.52 48.33 -40.57
N SER A 277 -16.37 47.80 -41.45
CA SER A 277 -16.80 48.49 -42.67
C SER A 277 -17.84 49.54 -42.30
N ASP A 278 -17.42 50.80 -42.18
CA ASP A 278 -18.32 51.96 -42.13
C ASP A 278 -18.18 52.82 -43.39
N HIS A 279 -19.32 53.41 -43.75
CA HIS A 279 -19.74 54.07 -44.99
C HIS A 279 -18.83 55.13 -45.63
#